data_AF-A0A970ZT18-F1
#
_entry.id   AF-A0A970ZT18-F1
#
_cell.length_a   1.000
_cell.length_b   1.000
_cell.length_c   1.000
_cell.angle_alpha   90.00
_cell.angle_beta   90.00
_cell.angle_gamma   90.00
#
_symmetry.space_group_name_H-M   'P 1'
#
loop_
_entity.id
_entity.type
_entity.pdbx_description
1 polymer ?
#
loop_
_entity_poly.entity_id
_entity_poly.type
_entity_poly.pdbx_seq_one_letter_code
_entity_poly.pdbx_strand_id
1 'polypeptide(L)'
;MSAETSDSKNPILSVIGNVFLFLVPLSLIVMLGIVGAAFLGGIKQEKVEAEPTAAATQTTPAAPPAAAPAAPAPAAGGETATAPAPAGGGSTAAIDPEVMALGKASYAMCAACHGPDGTGLKVGPSLMAPSLIGSEVLLGDPDYSLLVVLKGIAKENMDFMGVMAPLAAGLDDEKLAAVLTYTRNEWGNSAAPVTVEEAASARARFAAVEAPAGVKRSEIEEIAKAHK
;
A
#
# COMPACT_ATOMS: atom_id res chain seq x y z
N MET A 1 10.54 18.20 -75.09
CA MET A 1 11.62 19.14 -74.71
C MET A 1 11.64 19.23 -73.20
N SER A 2 12.50 18.46 -72.54
CA SER A 2 13.82 18.91 -71.99
C SER A 2 13.63 19.42 -70.55
N ALA A 3 14.39 19.02 -69.53
CA ALA A 3 15.49 18.06 -69.45
C ALA A 3 15.67 17.63 -67.98
N GLU A 4 16.17 16.42 -67.83
CA GLU A 4 16.74 15.83 -66.63
C GLU A 4 18.02 16.56 -66.19
N THR A 5 18.23 16.69 -64.89
CA THR A 5 19.54 16.79 -64.19
C THR A 5 19.25 16.57 -62.71
N SER A 6 20.06 15.93 -61.87
CA SER A 6 21.28 15.15 -62.03
C SER A 6 21.46 14.42 -60.70
N ASP A 7 21.77 13.14 -60.80
CA ASP A 7 22.44 12.31 -59.80
C ASP A 7 23.60 13.11 -59.16
N SER A 8 23.61 13.22 -57.83
CA SER A 8 24.79 13.68 -57.07
C SER A 8 25.01 12.71 -55.92
N LYS A 9 25.86 11.72 -56.20
CA LYS A 9 26.36 10.74 -55.24
C LYS A 9 27.30 11.42 -54.24
N ASN A 10 26.99 11.17 -52.97
CA ASN A 10 27.67 11.64 -51.76
C ASN A 10 29.09 11.07 -51.61
N PRO A 11 30.04 11.85 -51.06
CA PRO A 11 31.22 11.26 -50.41
C PRO A 11 31.19 11.31 -48.87
N ILE A 12 30.23 11.99 -48.24
CA ILE A 12 30.30 12.27 -46.79
C ILE A 12 29.58 11.21 -45.92
N LEU A 13 28.64 10.45 -46.49
CA LEU A 13 27.88 9.42 -45.74
C LEU A 13 28.60 8.07 -45.57
N SER A 14 29.77 7.85 -46.20
CA SER A 14 30.50 6.57 -46.10
C SER A 14 31.56 6.53 -44.98
N VAL A 15 31.87 7.68 -44.35
CA VAL A 15 32.97 7.78 -43.36
C VAL A 15 32.48 7.63 -41.91
N ILE A 16 31.18 7.80 -41.65
CA ILE A 16 30.61 7.74 -40.29
C ILE A 16 30.18 6.30 -39.91
N GLY A 17 29.96 5.41 -40.89
CA GLY A 17 29.57 4.01 -40.66
C GLY A 17 30.69 3.08 -40.22
N ASN A 18 31.96 3.46 -40.38
CA ASN A 18 33.12 2.57 -40.14
C ASN A 18 33.91 2.86 -38.84
N VAL A 19 33.48 3.83 -38.03
CA VAL A 19 34.14 4.18 -36.76
C VAL A 19 33.40 3.63 -35.53
N PHE A 20 32.13 3.20 -35.68
CA PHE A 20 31.32 2.69 -34.57
C PHE A 20 31.37 1.16 -34.36
N LEU A 21 32.09 0.42 -35.21
CA LEU A 21 32.12 -1.05 -35.19
C LEU A 21 33.39 -1.67 -34.56
N PHE A 22 34.29 -0.88 -33.96
CA PHE A 22 35.58 -1.37 -33.44
C PHE A 22 35.96 -0.91 -32.03
N LEU A 23 34.99 -0.43 -31.23
CA LEU A 23 35.22 0.02 -29.84
C LEU A 23 34.31 -0.64 -28.79
N VAL A 24 33.91 -1.90 -28.99
CA VAL A 24 33.01 -2.63 -28.06
C VAL A 24 33.51 -4.00 -27.51
N PRO A 25 34.67 -4.63 -27.87
CA PRO A 25 35.00 -5.92 -27.26
C PRO A 25 36.19 -5.94 -26.26
N LEU A 26 36.63 -4.81 -25.69
CA LEU A 26 37.80 -4.79 -24.77
C LEU A 26 37.50 -4.28 -23.34
N SER A 27 36.31 -4.60 -22.81
CA SER A 27 36.03 -4.41 -21.36
C SER A 27 35.37 -5.61 -20.68
N LEU A 28 35.14 -6.73 -21.38
CA LEU A 28 34.55 -7.93 -20.78
C LEU A 28 35.56 -9.05 -20.44
N ILE A 29 36.85 -8.89 -20.73
CA ILE A 29 37.86 -9.96 -20.56
C ILE A 29 38.70 -9.80 -19.26
N VAL A 30 38.47 -8.77 -18.45
CA VAL A 30 39.20 -8.56 -17.16
C VAL A 30 38.41 -9.04 -15.92
N MET A 31 37.16 -9.51 -16.07
CA MET A 31 36.30 -9.97 -14.95
C MET A 31 36.05 -11.49 -14.89
N LEU A 32 36.85 -12.30 -15.58
CA LEU A 32 36.73 -13.77 -15.58
C LEU A 32 38.09 -14.48 -15.38
N GLY A 33 38.94 -13.97 -14.47
CA GLY A 33 40.33 -14.44 -14.30
C GLY A 33 40.80 -14.70 -12.87
N ILE A 34 39.91 -14.98 -11.90
CA ILE A 34 40.32 -15.32 -10.52
C ILE A 34 39.56 -16.57 -10.02
N VAL A 35 39.56 -17.65 -10.80
CA VAL A 35 39.27 -18.98 -10.26
C VAL A 35 40.17 -20.01 -10.94
N GLY A 36 41.08 -20.59 -10.14
CA GLY A 36 41.63 -21.92 -10.40
C GLY A 36 43.08 -21.97 -10.88
N ALA A 37 44.01 -22.12 -9.92
CA ALA A 37 44.99 -23.22 -9.88
C ALA A 37 46.26 -22.81 -9.10
N ALA A 38 46.22 -22.96 -7.78
CA ALA A 38 47.45 -23.09 -6.99
C ALA A 38 47.24 -24.10 -5.85
N PHE A 39 47.73 -25.31 -6.12
CA PHE A 39 48.47 -26.16 -5.20
C PHE A 39 47.76 -26.92 -4.06
N LEU A 40 47.72 -28.25 -4.27
CA LEU A 40 47.83 -29.33 -3.30
C LEU A 40 48.73 -28.97 -2.10
N GLY A 41 48.21 -29.13 -0.89
CA GLY A 41 49.01 -29.15 0.34
C GLY A 41 48.13 -29.06 1.58
N GLY A 42 47.77 -30.21 2.15
CA GLY A 42 46.91 -30.27 3.33
C GLY A 42 47.54 -29.62 4.55
N ILE A 43 46.79 -28.75 5.23
CA ILE A 43 47.04 -28.34 6.61
C ILE A 43 45.69 -28.23 7.34
N LYS A 44 45.51 -29.19 8.25
CA LYS A 44 44.85 -29.14 9.55
C LYS A 44 43.75 -28.08 9.77
N GLN A 45 42.52 -28.58 9.92
CA GLN A 45 41.43 -27.90 10.62
C GLN A 45 41.86 -27.59 12.06
N GLU A 46 41.84 -26.31 12.45
CA GLU A 46 41.91 -25.92 13.85
C GLU A 46 40.61 -25.21 14.25
N LYS A 47 39.97 -25.86 15.22
CA LYS A 47 38.77 -25.51 15.96
C LYS A 47 38.99 -24.23 16.76
N VAL A 48 38.09 -23.26 16.64
CA VAL A 48 37.93 -22.19 17.65
C VAL A 48 36.45 -22.07 18.00
N GLU A 49 36.08 -22.77 19.07
CA GLU A 49 34.96 -22.39 19.93
C GLU A 49 35.45 -21.28 20.87
N ALA A 50 34.67 -20.22 21.01
CA ALA A 50 34.61 -19.42 22.22
C ALA A 50 33.22 -18.78 22.34
N GLU A 51 32.46 -19.30 23.31
CA GLU A 51 31.26 -18.72 23.91
C GLU A 51 31.68 -17.66 24.98
N PRO A 52 30.75 -17.08 25.75
CA PRO A 52 30.10 -15.79 25.55
C PRO A 52 30.70 -14.68 26.45
N THR A 53 30.48 -13.41 26.10
CA THR A 53 30.69 -12.30 27.04
C THR A 53 29.41 -11.55 27.32
N ALA A 54 29.06 -11.56 28.59
CA ALA A 54 27.90 -10.95 29.20
C ALA A 54 27.86 -9.42 29.07
N ALA A 55 26.62 -8.93 29.04
CA ALA A 55 26.11 -7.76 29.75
C ALA A 55 27.00 -6.49 29.81
N ALA A 56 26.58 -5.48 29.06
CA ALA A 56 26.74 -4.08 29.45
C ALA A 56 25.45 -3.32 29.15
N THR A 57 24.63 -3.20 30.20
CA THR A 57 23.49 -2.30 30.30
C THR A 57 23.91 -0.87 30.01
N GLN A 58 23.33 -0.27 28.98
CA GLN A 58 23.30 1.19 28.84
C GLN A 58 21.86 1.65 29.03
N THR A 59 21.56 1.97 30.28
CA THR A 59 20.42 2.80 30.70
C THR A 59 20.68 4.23 30.26
N THR A 60 19.98 4.68 29.23
CA THR A 60 19.74 6.11 29.00
C THR A 60 18.36 6.46 29.56
N PRO A 61 18.22 7.47 30.43
CA PRO A 61 16.91 7.92 30.90
C PRO A 61 16.21 8.67 29.76
N ALA A 62 15.21 8.05 29.14
CA ALA A 62 14.26 8.76 28.30
C ALA A 62 13.21 9.43 29.20
N ALA A 63 13.19 10.76 29.13
CA ALA A 63 12.28 11.64 29.84
C ALA A 63 10.80 11.27 29.63
N PRO A 64 9.92 11.56 30.61
CA PRO A 64 8.50 11.26 30.51
C PRO A 64 7.85 11.99 29.32
N PRO A 65 6.87 11.39 28.62
CA PRO A 65 6.12 12.11 27.61
C PRO A 65 5.39 13.28 28.28
N ALA A 66 5.76 14.49 27.86
CA ALA A 66 5.03 15.69 28.19
C ALA A 66 3.56 15.51 27.76
N ALA A 67 2.66 15.76 28.71
CA ALA A 67 1.23 15.74 28.52
C ALA A 67 0.85 16.54 27.27
N ALA A 68 0.11 15.89 26.35
CA ALA A 68 -0.53 16.56 25.25
C ALA A 68 -1.53 17.60 25.82
N PRO A 69 -1.53 18.86 25.35
CA PRO A 69 -2.58 19.79 25.71
C PRO A 69 -3.91 19.29 25.12
N ALA A 70 -4.92 19.23 25.99
CA ALA A 70 -6.29 18.92 25.64
C ALA A 70 -6.74 19.78 24.46
N ALA A 71 -7.26 19.13 23.42
CA ALA A 71 -7.97 19.82 22.35
C ALA A 71 -9.22 20.53 22.93
N PRO A 72 -9.54 21.75 22.51
CA PRO A 72 -10.75 22.43 22.94
C PRO A 72 -11.98 21.72 22.35
N ALA A 73 -13.01 21.56 23.17
CA ALA A 73 -14.33 21.11 22.76
C ALA A 73 -14.90 21.99 21.62
N PRO A 74 -15.55 21.42 20.60
CA PRO A 74 -16.35 22.23 19.70
C PRO A 74 -17.65 22.64 20.40
N ALA A 75 -17.89 23.95 20.38
CA ALA A 75 -19.10 24.59 20.83
C ALA A 75 -20.33 24.07 20.05
N ALA A 76 -21.44 23.96 20.77
CA ALA A 76 -22.76 23.65 20.24
C ALA A 76 -23.25 24.73 19.26
N GLY A 77 -23.94 24.29 18.20
CA GLY A 77 -24.84 25.11 17.41
C GLY A 77 -25.16 24.52 16.03
N GLY A 78 -26.40 24.07 15.83
CA GLY A 78 -27.02 23.98 14.49
C GLY A 78 -27.54 22.62 14.03
N GLU A 79 -28.67 22.22 14.62
CA GLU A 79 -29.83 21.47 14.04
C GLU A 79 -29.68 20.58 12.78
N THR A 80 -29.86 19.28 13.05
CA THR A 80 -30.71 18.29 12.32
C THR A 80 -30.73 18.27 10.79
N ALA A 81 -30.10 17.23 10.24
CA ALA A 81 -30.62 16.50 9.09
C ALA A 81 -30.44 14.99 9.33
N THR A 82 -31.50 14.35 9.82
CA THR A 82 -31.60 12.90 9.91
C THR A 82 -31.73 12.33 8.50
N ALA A 83 -30.65 11.78 7.96
CA ALA A 83 -30.72 10.84 6.85
C ALA A 83 -30.97 9.43 7.41
N PRO A 84 -31.81 8.59 6.78
CA PRO A 84 -32.10 7.26 7.29
C PRO A 84 -30.88 6.36 7.10
N ALA A 85 -30.43 5.74 8.20
CA ALA A 85 -29.45 4.66 8.16
C ALA A 85 -30.06 3.46 7.38
N PRO A 86 -29.32 2.82 6.45
CA PRO A 86 -29.77 1.56 5.88
C PRO A 86 -29.74 0.46 6.95
N ALA A 87 -30.79 -0.35 6.97
CA ALA A 87 -30.94 -1.49 7.84
C ALA A 87 -29.98 -2.62 7.40
N GLY A 88 -28.85 -2.72 8.09
CA GLY A 88 -28.05 -3.94 8.19
C GLY A 88 -27.87 -4.24 9.68
N GLY A 89 -28.32 -5.40 10.13
CA GLY A 89 -28.35 -5.78 11.54
C GLY A 89 -26.94 -5.90 12.14
N GLY A 90 -26.36 -4.78 12.57
CA GLY A 90 -25.17 -4.75 13.41
C GLY A 90 -25.57 -4.78 14.87
N SER A 91 -25.15 -5.82 15.58
CA SER A 91 -25.28 -5.92 17.03
C SER A 91 -24.67 -4.68 17.70
N THR A 92 -25.40 -4.03 18.59
CA THR A 92 -24.91 -2.98 19.49
C THR A 92 -24.05 -3.54 20.63
N ALA A 93 -23.63 -4.80 20.54
CA ALA A 93 -22.67 -5.38 21.46
C ALA A 93 -21.32 -4.66 21.33
N ALA A 94 -20.66 -4.44 22.45
CA ALA A 94 -19.30 -3.92 22.45
C ALA A 94 -18.41 -4.81 21.56
N ILE A 95 -17.69 -4.17 20.64
CA ILE A 95 -16.70 -4.85 19.80
C ILE A 95 -15.62 -5.44 20.69
N ASP A 96 -15.21 -6.68 20.41
CA ASP A 96 -14.15 -7.36 21.14
C ASP A 96 -12.86 -6.49 21.16
N PRO A 97 -12.31 -6.17 22.35
CA PRO A 97 -11.05 -5.44 22.46
C PRO A 97 -9.88 -6.09 21.71
N GLU A 98 -9.85 -7.42 21.57
CA GLU A 98 -8.79 -8.11 20.82
C GLU A 98 -8.91 -7.85 19.31
N VAL A 99 -10.13 -7.80 18.78
CA VAL A 99 -10.39 -7.42 17.38
C VAL A 99 -9.96 -5.98 17.13
N MET A 100 -10.26 -5.06 18.06
CA MET A 100 -9.81 -3.66 17.94
C MET A 100 -8.28 -3.54 18.02
N ALA A 101 -7.62 -4.32 18.87
CA ALA A 101 -6.16 -4.33 18.99
C ALA A 101 -5.50 -4.88 17.70
N LEU A 102 -6.01 -5.99 17.16
CA LEU A 102 -5.54 -6.57 15.89
C LEU A 102 -5.79 -5.60 14.73
N GLY A 103 -6.95 -4.96 14.69
CA GLY A 103 -7.31 -3.98 13.67
C GLY A 103 -6.40 -2.77 13.68
N LYS A 104 -6.08 -2.24 14.86
CA LYS A 104 -5.10 -1.17 15.03
C LYS A 104 -3.69 -1.57 14.60
N ALA A 105 -3.25 -2.79 14.93
CA ALA A 105 -1.96 -3.30 14.50
C ALA A 105 -1.91 -3.44 12.96
N SER A 106 -2.98 -3.94 12.35
CA SER A 106 -3.12 -4.10 10.90
C SER A 106 -3.21 -2.75 10.17
N TYR A 107 -3.79 -1.73 10.81
CA TYR A 107 -3.88 -0.36 10.29
C TYR A 107 -2.51 0.28 10.00
N ALA A 108 -1.42 -0.23 10.58
CA ALA A 108 -0.07 0.27 10.30
C ALA A 108 0.27 0.31 8.80
N MET A 109 -0.23 -0.63 7.99
CA MET A 109 -0.03 -0.58 6.53
C MET A 109 -0.86 0.52 5.86
N CYS A 110 -2.07 0.77 6.38
CA CYS A 110 -3.00 1.76 5.85
C CYS A 110 -2.55 3.20 6.22
N ALA A 111 -1.97 3.35 7.41
CA ALA A 111 -1.48 4.63 7.95
C ALA A 111 -0.40 5.26 7.07
N ALA A 112 0.35 4.46 6.30
CA ALA A 112 1.36 4.95 5.36
C ALA A 112 0.76 5.87 4.28
N CYS A 113 -0.54 5.78 4.01
CA CYS A 113 -1.23 6.63 3.02
C CYS A 113 -2.41 7.40 3.63
N HIS A 114 -3.17 6.79 4.54
CA HIS A 114 -4.32 7.42 5.19
C HIS A 114 -3.95 8.21 6.46
N GLY A 115 -2.67 8.24 6.83
CA GLY A 115 -2.19 8.92 8.02
C GLY A 115 -2.45 8.13 9.32
N PRO A 116 -1.70 8.40 10.40
CA PRO A 116 -1.86 7.69 11.67
C PRO A 116 -3.21 7.93 12.34
N ASP A 117 -3.89 9.03 12.00
CA ASP A 117 -5.18 9.47 12.54
C ASP A 117 -6.33 9.34 11.53
N GLY A 118 -6.09 8.67 10.39
CA GLY A 118 -7.12 8.45 9.38
C GLY A 118 -7.56 9.71 8.63
N THR A 119 -6.92 10.86 8.85
CA THR A 119 -7.30 12.14 8.21
C THR A 119 -6.81 12.27 6.76
N GLY A 120 -6.03 11.29 6.29
CA GLY A 120 -5.27 11.36 5.05
C GLY A 120 -3.85 11.90 5.28
N LEU A 121 -2.89 11.47 4.45
CA LEU A 121 -1.51 11.96 4.56
C LEU A 121 -1.28 13.13 3.58
N LYS A 122 -0.92 14.31 4.08
CA LYS A 122 -0.57 15.46 3.21
C LYS A 122 0.73 15.22 2.46
N VAL A 123 0.70 15.48 1.15
CA VAL A 123 1.85 15.45 0.23
C VAL A 123 1.82 16.73 -0.60
N GLY A 124 2.54 17.76 -0.15
CA GLY A 124 2.49 19.09 -0.74
C GLY A 124 1.08 19.70 -0.60
N PRO A 125 0.48 20.22 -1.69
CA PRO A 125 -0.89 20.77 -1.67
C PRO A 125 -1.99 19.69 -1.74
N SER A 126 -1.63 18.42 -1.90
CA SER A 126 -2.57 17.30 -2.11
C SER A 126 -2.51 16.29 -0.97
N LEU A 127 -3.39 15.30 -0.99
CA LEU A 127 -3.36 14.15 -0.07
C LEU A 127 -2.80 12.91 -0.80
N MET A 128 -2.12 12.03 -0.07
CA MET A 128 -1.72 10.71 -0.56
C MET A 128 -2.96 9.83 -0.76
N ALA A 129 -3.85 9.80 0.22
CA ALA A 129 -5.10 9.06 0.24
C ALA A 129 -6.18 9.87 0.98
N PRO A 130 -7.48 9.60 0.75
CA PRO A 130 -8.58 10.30 1.41
C PRO A 130 -8.60 10.09 2.93
N SER A 131 -9.30 10.99 3.62
CA SER A 131 -9.74 10.77 4.99
C SER A 131 -10.64 9.53 5.07
N LEU A 132 -10.43 8.72 6.09
CA LEU A 132 -11.29 7.60 6.49
C LEU A 132 -12.40 8.06 7.46
N ILE A 133 -12.23 9.22 8.08
CA ILE A 133 -13.24 9.81 8.96
C ILE A 133 -14.44 10.24 8.12
N GLY A 134 -15.63 9.72 8.46
CA GLY A 134 -16.87 10.03 7.74
C GLY A 134 -16.93 9.53 6.29
N SER A 135 -16.03 8.62 5.89
CA SER A 135 -15.99 8.11 4.51
C SER A 135 -17.21 7.23 4.21
N GLU A 136 -17.98 7.58 3.18
CA GLU A 136 -19.16 6.82 2.74
C GLU A 136 -18.80 5.41 2.26
N VAL A 137 -17.66 5.26 1.56
CA VAL A 137 -17.13 3.96 1.13
C VAL A 137 -16.76 3.08 2.32
N LEU A 138 -16.26 3.70 3.40
CA LEU A 138 -15.88 2.97 4.60
C LEU A 138 -17.08 2.63 5.49
N LEU A 139 -18.01 3.56 5.69
CA LEU A 139 -19.08 3.48 6.68
C LEU A 139 -20.39 2.92 6.13
N GLY A 140 -20.54 2.87 4.81
CA GLY A 140 -21.68 2.24 4.14
C GLY A 140 -21.69 0.72 4.27
N ASP A 141 -22.16 0.05 3.22
CA ASP A 141 -22.16 -1.40 3.13
C ASP A 141 -20.73 -1.95 3.29
N PRO A 142 -20.48 -2.95 4.17
CA PRO A 142 -19.13 -3.48 4.39
C PRO A 142 -18.48 -3.98 3.09
N ASP A 143 -19.28 -4.47 2.13
CA ASP A 143 -18.79 -4.93 0.82
C ASP A 143 -18.06 -3.83 0.04
N TYR A 144 -18.40 -2.56 0.24
CA TYR A 144 -17.74 -1.44 -0.45
C TYR A 144 -16.28 -1.33 -0.03
N SER A 145 -16.02 -1.31 1.28
CA SER A 145 -14.68 -1.25 1.84
C SER A 145 -13.90 -2.54 1.60
N LEU A 146 -14.56 -3.70 1.68
CA LEU A 146 -13.96 -5.01 1.37
C LEU A 146 -13.50 -5.08 -0.09
N LEU A 147 -14.36 -4.68 -1.03
CA LEU A 147 -14.03 -4.62 -2.45
C LEU A 147 -12.82 -3.72 -2.70
N VAL A 148 -12.81 -2.51 -2.15
CA VAL A 148 -11.72 -1.55 -2.33
C VAL A 148 -10.40 -2.06 -1.74
N VAL A 149 -10.40 -2.67 -0.56
CA VAL A 149 -9.16 -3.23 0.03
C VAL A 149 -8.66 -4.41 -0.79
N LEU A 150 -9.56 -5.30 -1.21
CA LEU A 150 -9.19 -6.51 -1.94
C LEU A 150 -8.70 -6.21 -3.36
N LYS A 151 -9.29 -5.21 -4.03
CA LYS A 151 -9.10 -4.96 -5.48
C LYS A 151 -8.47 -3.61 -5.81
N GLY A 152 -8.23 -2.78 -4.81
CA GLY A 152 -7.74 -1.43 -5.02
C GLY A 152 -8.80 -0.49 -5.59
N ILE A 153 -8.45 0.79 -5.65
CA ILE A 153 -9.32 1.84 -6.19
C ILE A 153 -8.59 2.62 -7.27
N ALA A 154 -9.30 2.91 -8.35
CA ALA A 154 -8.76 3.67 -9.47
C ALA A 154 -8.47 5.12 -9.09
N LYS A 155 -7.38 5.63 -9.67
CA LYS A 155 -7.09 7.05 -9.66
C LYS A 155 -7.83 7.71 -10.81
N GLU A 156 -8.88 8.43 -10.46
CA GLU A 156 -9.79 9.08 -11.41
C GLU A 156 -9.41 10.54 -11.66
N ASN A 157 -8.72 11.17 -10.70
CA ASN A 157 -8.30 12.57 -10.77
C ASN A 157 -7.04 12.80 -9.92
N MET A 158 -6.67 14.07 -9.72
CA MET A 158 -5.49 14.48 -8.95
C MET A 158 -5.83 14.93 -7.52
N ASP A 159 -7.04 14.63 -7.02
CA ASP A 159 -7.41 14.92 -5.62
C ASP A 159 -6.51 14.12 -4.66
N PHE A 160 -6.08 12.93 -5.10
CA PHE A 160 -5.15 12.07 -4.39
C PHE A 160 -3.92 11.74 -5.24
N MET A 161 -2.74 11.80 -4.62
CA MET A 161 -1.48 11.49 -5.28
C MET A 161 -1.31 9.98 -5.47
N GLY A 162 -1.68 9.20 -4.47
CA GLY A 162 -1.57 7.74 -4.48
C GLY A 162 -2.67 7.06 -5.29
N VAL A 163 -2.39 5.81 -5.65
CA VAL A 163 -3.38 4.83 -6.10
C VAL A 163 -3.44 3.76 -5.02
N MET A 164 -4.64 3.39 -4.55
CA MET A 164 -4.75 2.27 -3.61
C MET A 164 -4.62 0.98 -4.40
N ALA A 165 -3.47 0.33 -4.32
CA ALA A 165 -3.25 -0.98 -4.94
C ALA A 165 -4.10 -2.06 -4.25
N PRO A 166 -4.39 -3.19 -4.92
CA PRO A 166 -4.98 -4.36 -4.27
C PRO A 166 -4.13 -4.83 -3.09
N LEU A 167 -4.73 -4.99 -1.91
CA LEU A 167 -4.04 -5.42 -0.68
C LEU A 167 -4.38 -6.87 -0.29
N ALA A 168 -5.13 -7.60 -1.12
CA ALA A 168 -5.58 -8.96 -0.83
C ALA A 168 -4.45 -9.94 -0.47
N ALA A 169 -3.24 -9.78 -1.05
CA ALA A 169 -2.11 -10.65 -0.76
C ALA A 169 -1.40 -10.35 0.58
N GLY A 170 -1.58 -9.14 1.12
CA GLY A 170 -0.95 -8.68 2.37
C GLY A 170 -1.84 -8.82 3.60
N LEU A 171 -3.12 -9.14 3.42
CA LEU A 171 -4.13 -9.26 4.47
C LEU A 171 -4.85 -10.60 4.35
N ASP A 172 -4.72 -11.45 5.38
CA ASP A 172 -5.65 -12.56 5.59
C ASP A 172 -7.04 -12.04 6.02
N ASP A 173 -8.02 -12.93 6.10
CA ASP A 173 -9.41 -12.54 6.38
C ASP A 173 -9.60 -12.01 7.79
N GLU A 174 -8.81 -12.50 8.76
CA GLU A 174 -8.84 -12.04 10.14
C GLU A 174 -8.34 -10.60 10.26
N LYS A 175 -7.17 -10.29 9.68
CA LYS A 175 -6.63 -8.93 9.64
C LYS A 175 -7.50 -7.98 8.83
N LEU A 176 -8.09 -8.46 7.73
CA LEU A 176 -9.00 -7.67 6.90
C LEU A 176 -10.27 -7.27 7.67
N ALA A 177 -10.92 -8.25 8.31
CA ALA A 177 -12.09 -8.00 9.15
C ALA A 177 -11.75 -7.06 10.32
N ALA A 178 -10.63 -7.30 10.99
CA ALA A 178 -10.21 -6.49 12.13
C ALA A 178 -9.87 -5.05 11.74
N VAL A 179 -9.14 -4.81 10.65
CA VAL A 179 -8.76 -3.43 10.24
C VAL A 179 -9.98 -2.62 9.77
N LEU A 180 -10.92 -3.26 9.07
CA LEU A 180 -12.17 -2.60 8.68
C LEU A 180 -13.05 -2.32 9.91
N THR A 181 -13.12 -3.26 10.85
CA THR A 181 -13.81 -3.03 12.13
C THR A 181 -13.20 -1.85 12.90
N TYR A 182 -11.87 -1.81 13.03
CA TYR A 182 -11.16 -0.72 13.70
C TYR A 182 -11.44 0.64 13.04
N THR A 183 -11.22 0.75 11.73
CA THR A 183 -11.40 2.02 11.01
C THR A 183 -12.86 2.49 10.96
N ARG A 184 -13.83 1.57 10.97
CA ARG A 184 -15.27 1.88 11.08
C ARG A 184 -15.70 2.34 12.47
N ASN A 185 -14.85 2.20 13.48
CA ASN A 185 -15.17 2.49 14.89
C ASN A 185 -14.12 3.36 15.60
N GLU A 186 -13.23 4.01 14.85
CA GLU A 186 -12.21 4.93 15.35
C GLU A 186 -12.49 6.37 14.87
N TRP A 187 -11.90 7.37 15.52
CA TRP A 187 -11.98 8.78 15.14
C TRP A 187 -13.41 9.36 15.09
N GLY A 188 -14.31 8.78 15.88
CA GLY A 188 -15.72 9.15 15.91
C GLY A 188 -16.58 8.46 14.85
N ASN A 189 -16.01 7.58 14.03
CA ASN A 189 -16.78 6.68 13.20
C ASN A 189 -17.57 5.68 14.07
N SER A 190 -18.74 5.28 13.59
CA SER A 190 -19.53 4.22 14.20
C SER A 190 -20.34 3.50 13.12
N ALA A 191 -19.96 2.26 12.84
CA ALA A 191 -20.66 1.39 11.92
C ALA A 191 -20.50 -0.07 12.34
N ALA A 192 -21.38 -0.94 11.85
CA ALA A 192 -21.34 -2.37 12.17
C ALA A 192 -19.94 -2.96 11.93
N PRO A 193 -19.42 -3.81 12.84
CA PRO A 193 -18.14 -4.48 12.66
C PRO A 193 -18.19 -5.40 11.43
N VAL A 194 -17.04 -5.65 10.83
CA VAL A 194 -16.87 -6.63 9.74
C VAL A 194 -16.41 -7.94 10.34
N THR A 195 -17.09 -9.04 10.03
CA THR A 195 -16.72 -10.37 10.53
C THR A 195 -15.70 -11.07 9.64
N VAL A 196 -15.03 -12.08 10.17
CA VAL A 196 -14.07 -12.90 9.41
C VAL A 196 -14.79 -13.65 8.27
N GLU A 197 -16.02 -14.10 8.50
CA GLU A 197 -16.85 -14.76 7.49
C GLU A 197 -17.25 -13.81 6.37
N GLU A 198 -17.58 -12.55 6.68
CA GLU A 198 -17.85 -11.52 5.68
C GLU A 198 -16.61 -11.23 4.83
N ALA A 199 -15.43 -11.12 5.46
CA ALA A 199 -14.17 -10.92 4.77
C ALA A 199 -13.81 -12.09 3.84
N ALA A 200 -13.91 -13.33 4.34
CA ALA A 200 -13.67 -14.54 3.55
C ALA A 200 -14.67 -14.68 2.38
N SER A 201 -15.95 -14.41 2.64
CA SER A 201 -17.00 -14.39 1.62
C SER A 201 -16.72 -13.35 0.54
N ALA A 202 -16.39 -12.12 0.92
CA ALA A 202 -16.05 -11.05 -0.03
C ALA A 202 -14.82 -11.41 -0.87
N ARG A 203 -13.79 -12.02 -0.27
CA ARG A 203 -12.61 -12.49 -1.03
C ARG A 203 -12.99 -13.49 -2.11
N ALA A 204 -13.87 -14.44 -1.80
CA ALA A 204 -14.36 -15.42 -2.76
C ALA A 204 -15.23 -14.76 -3.85
N ARG A 205 -16.21 -13.95 -3.45
CA ARG A 205 -17.17 -13.30 -4.37
C ARG A 205 -16.50 -12.33 -5.33
N PHE A 206 -15.53 -11.57 -4.85
CA PHE A 206 -14.80 -10.61 -5.68
C PHE A 206 -13.60 -11.22 -6.40
N ALA A 207 -13.28 -12.52 -6.26
CA ALA A 207 -12.09 -13.12 -6.85
C ALA A 207 -11.92 -12.79 -8.35
N ALA A 208 -13.01 -12.83 -9.12
CA ALA A 208 -13.04 -12.55 -10.56
C ALA A 208 -13.12 -11.07 -10.96
N VAL A 209 -13.20 -10.15 -9.98
CA VAL A 209 -13.12 -8.71 -10.27
C VAL A 209 -11.69 -8.38 -10.65
N GLU A 210 -11.46 -8.27 -11.96
CA GLU A 210 -10.20 -7.87 -12.57
C GLU A 210 -10.24 -6.37 -12.84
N ALA A 211 -9.42 -5.61 -12.13
CA ALA A 211 -9.33 -4.18 -12.33
C ALA A 211 -7.86 -3.82 -12.61
N PRO A 212 -7.44 -3.72 -13.89
CA PRO A 212 -6.05 -3.41 -14.23
C PRO A 212 -5.60 -2.02 -13.73
N ALA A 213 -6.52 -1.21 -13.19
CA ALA A 213 -6.26 0.04 -12.50
C ALA A 213 -7.06 0.23 -11.20
N GLY A 214 -7.67 -0.82 -10.62
CA GLY A 214 -8.56 -0.72 -9.44
C GLY A 214 -10.02 -0.36 -9.77
N VAL A 215 -10.90 -0.46 -8.78
CA VAL A 215 -12.35 -0.20 -8.91
C VAL A 215 -12.61 1.31 -8.96
N LYS A 216 -13.47 1.81 -9.86
CA LYS A 216 -13.85 3.24 -9.85
C LYS A 216 -14.84 3.55 -8.73
N ARG A 217 -14.77 4.74 -8.13
CA ARG A 217 -15.68 5.12 -7.02
C ARG A 217 -17.15 5.00 -7.39
N SER A 218 -17.51 5.42 -8.60
CA SER A 218 -18.90 5.37 -9.09
C SER A 218 -19.42 3.96 -9.35
N GLU A 219 -18.55 2.95 -9.44
CA GLU A 219 -18.90 1.57 -9.81
C GLU A 219 -18.96 0.64 -8.58
N ILE A 220 -18.51 1.10 -7.41
CA ILE A 220 -18.39 0.26 -6.19
C ILE A 220 -19.72 -0.38 -5.81
N GLU A 221 -20.81 0.39 -5.76
CA GLU A 221 -22.12 -0.12 -5.36
C GLU A 221 -22.64 -1.16 -6.36
N GLU A 222 -22.51 -0.90 -7.66
CA GLU A 222 -22.97 -1.80 -8.71
C GLU A 222 -22.19 -3.13 -8.66
N ILE A 223 -20.85 -3.06 -8.55
CA ILE A 223 -20.00 -4.25 -8.47
C ILE A 223 -20.30 -5.04 -7.20
N ALA A 224 -20.42 -4.37 -6.05
CA ALA A 224 -20.77 -5.03 -4.80
C ALA A 224 -22.11 -5.78 -4.92
N LYS A 225 -23.13 -5.12 -5.47
CA LYS A 225 -24.46 -5.71 -5.68
C LYS A 225 -24.45 -6.88 -6.66
N ALA A 226 -23.65 -6.82 -7.73
CA ALA A 226 -23.54 -7.87 -8.72
C ALA A 226 -22.88 -9.16 -8.19
N HIS A 227 -22.17 -9.06 -7.07
CA HIS A 227 -21.43 -10.16 -6.45
C HIS A 227 -21.91 -10.48 -5.02
N LYS A 228 -23.16 -10.18 -4.68
CA LYS A 228 -23.79 -10.61 -3.42
C LYS A 228 -24.45 -11.98 -3.53
#